data_AF-A0AAV2GYP9-F1
#
_entry.id   AF-A0AAV2GYP9-F1
#
_cell.length_a   1.000
_cell.length_b   1.000
_cell.length_c   1.000
_cell.angle_alpha   90.00
_cell.angle_beta   90.00
_cell.angle_gamma   90.00
#
_symmetry.space_group_name_H-M   'P 1'
#
loop_
_entity.id
_entity.type
_entity.pdbx_description
1 polymer ?
#
loop_
_entity_poly.entity_id
_entity_poly.type
_entity_poly.pdbx_seq_one_letter_code
_entity_poly.pdbx_strand_id
1 'polypeptide(L)'
;MCERCVREEYPDRESLCVDQGSYMINFFKCCQCGAQDMTTVNRSCTDSGDEEIITYHHVCSQCDHVIAEHEHTFRIEEEFQIYSMSCMLCGSAEDQRSIMPIDPRGPAM
;
A
#
# COMPACT_ATOMS: atom_id res chain seq x y z
N MET A 1 10.66 -10.05 -0.26
CA MET A 1 10.12 -9.37 0.94
C MET A 1 10.77 -10.00 2.17
N CYS A 2 10.96 -9.25 3.26
CA CYS A 2 11.68 -9.72 4.44
C CYS A 2 10.88 -9.53 5.73
N GLU A 3 10.33 -10.64 6.24
CA GLU A 3 9.56 -10.74 7.49
C GLU A 3 10.35 -10.26 8.71
N ARG A 4 11.67 -10.45 8.71
CA ARG A 4 12.55 -10.05 9.81
C ARG A 4 12.78 -8.54 9.92
N CYS A 5 12.35 -7.78 8.90
CA CYS A 5 12.47 -6.33 8.88
C CYS A 5 11.21 -5.62 9.41
N VAL A 6 10.08 -6.31 9.43
CA VAL A 6 8.77 -5.80 9.85
C VAL A 6 8.38 -6.38 11.21
N ARG A 7 7.47 -5.72 11.93
CA ARG A 7 6.94 -6.23 13.21
C ARG A 7 5.80 -7.22 12.99
N GLU A 8 4.94 -6.90 12.03
CA GLU A 8 3.78 -7.67 11.64
C GLU A 8 3.71 -7.72 10.11
N GLU A 9 3.37 -8.88 9.56
CA GLU A 9 3.20 -9.08 8.12
C GLU A 9 1.80 -8.62 7.74
N TYR A 10 1.70 -7.74 6.74
CA TYR A 10 0.43 -7.24 6.21
C TYR A 10 -0.52 -6.74 7.33
N PRO A 11 -0.12 -5.73 8.12
CA PRO A 11 -1.00 -5.19 9.15
C PRO A 11 -2.32 -4.73 8.52
N ASP A 12 -3.44 -5.02 9.16
CA ASP A 12 -4.74 -4.56 8.67
C ASP A 12 -4.83 -3.02 8.79
N ARG A 13 -5.19 -2.37 7.70
CA ARG A 13 -5.30 -0.91 7.61
C ARG A 13 -6.74 -0.45 7.39
N GLU A 14 -7.71 -1.36 7.58
CA GLU A 14 -9.13 -1.16 7.35
C GLU A 14 -9.41 -0.56 5.96
N SER A 15 -9.63 0.76 5.88
CA SER A 15 -9.94 1.51 4.67
C SER A 15 -8.79 2.39 4.15
N LEU A 16 -7.62 2.36 4.80
CA LEU A 16 -6.47 3.21 4.46
C LEU A 16 -5.63 2.59 3.33
N CYS A 17 -6.06 2.81 2.09
CA CYS A 17 -5.32 2.47 0.88
C CYS A 17 -4.42 3.63 0.45
N VAL A 18 -3.13 3.58 0.78
CA VAL A 18 -2.17 4.66 0.41
C VAL A 18 -1.37 4.30 -0.84
N ASP A 19 -1.24 5.25 -1.77
CA ASP A 19 -0.39 5.10 -2.97
C ASP A 19 1.06 5.54 -2.74
N GLN A 20 1.34 6.23 -1.63
CA GLN A 20 2.69 6.73 -1.29
C GLN A 20 3.00 6.63 0.20
N GLY A 21 4.30 6.71 0.49
CA GLY A 21 4.84 6.74 1.83
C GLY A 21 5.22 5.35 2.32
N SER A 22 5.54 5.25 3.60
CA SER A 22 5.97 4.00 4.24
C SER A 22 5.41 3.94 5.64
N TYR A 23 4.91 2.78 6.07
CA TYR A 23 4.44 2.62 7.44
C TYR A 23 5.59 2.37 8.42
N MET A 24 6.30 3.46 8.76
CA MET A 24 7.50 3.43 9.61
C MET A 24 7.26 2.83 11.00
N ILE A 25 6.03 2.85 11.51
CA ILE A 25 5.68 2.25 12.81
C ILE A 25 5.86 0.72 12.77
N ASN A 26 5.50 0.07 11.66
CA ASN A 26 5.68 -1.37 11.46
C ASN A 26 7.12 -1.73 11.09
N PHE A 27 7.93 -0.78 10.65
CA PHE A 27 9.34 -1.04 10.38
C PHE A 27 10.13 -1.18 11.69
N PHE A 28 10.78 -2.32 11.88
CA PHE A 28 11.59 -2.56 13.08
C PHE A 28 13.05 -2.11 12.85
N LYS A 29 13.74 -2.80 11.95
CA LYS A 29 15.09 -2.50 11.44
C LYS A 29 15.41 -3.44 10.30
N CYS A 30 16.33 -3.05 9.41
CA CYS A 30 16.83 -3.96 8.39
C CYS A 30 17.55 -5.16 9.04
N CYS A 31 17.18 -6.38 8.67
CA CYS A 31 17.83 -7.58 9.22
C CYS A 31 19.27 -7.79 8.73
N GLN A 32 19.64 -7.13 7.62
CA GLN A 32 20.95 -7.31 6.98
C GLN A 32 22.01 -6.34 7.53
N CYS A 33 21.66 -5.07 7.76
CA CYS A 33 22.59 -4.05 8.25
C CYS A 33 22.20 -3.42 9.59
N GLY A 34 20.98 -3.66 10.09
CA GLY A 34 20.48 -3.08 11.34
C GLY A 34 19.99 -1.62 11.22
N ALA A 35 20.05 -0.99 10.06
CA ALA A 35 19.59 0.37 9.85
C ALA A 35 18.06 0.49 10.00
N GLN A 36 17.60 1.65 10.48
CA GLN A 36 16.18 1.98 10.66
C GLN A 36 15.66 2.98 9.63
N ASP A 37 16.44 3.23 8.58
CA ASP A 37 16.08 4.06 7.45
C ASP A 37 15.75 3.23 6.21
N MET A 38 14.78 3.71 5.43
CA MET A 38 14.37 3.13 4.16
C MET A 38 14.09 4.21 3.12
N THR A 39 14.14 3.82 1.87
CA THR A 39 13.76 4.63 0.71
C THR A 39 12.86 3.84 -0.22
N THR A 40 11.99 4.52 -0.96
CA THR A 40 11.14 3.92 -1.99
C THR A 40 11.82 4.02 -3.36
N VAL A 41 11.87 2.91 -4.10
CA VAL A 41 12.51 2.82 -5.42
C VAL A 41 11.63 2.04 -6.40
N ASN A 42 11.98 2.08 -7.70
CA ASN A 42 11.28 1.36 -8.77
C ASN A 42 9.78 1.66 -8.82
N ARG A 43 9.40 2.93 -8.62
CA ARG A 43 8.00 3.33 -8.73
C ARG A 43 7.55 3.25 -10.18
N SER A 44 6.55 2.43 -10.44
CA SER A 44 5.81 2.34 -11.70
C SER A 44 4.35 2.72 -11.49
N CYS A 45 3.75 3.28 -12.52
CA CYS A 45 2.32 3.55 -12.61
C CYS A 45 1.84 3.04 -13.96
N THR A 46 0.83 2.18 -13.95
CA THR A 46 0.16 1.66 -15.14
C THR A 46 -1.28 2.17 -15.11
N ASP A 47 -1.63 3.02 -16.06
CA ASP A 47 -2.99 3.55 -16.24
C ASP A 47 -3.62 2.92 -17.49
N SER A 48 -4.75 2.25 -17.30
CA SER A 48 -5.57 1.63 -18.35
C SER A 48 -6.96 2.28 -18.45
N GLY A 49 -7.08 3.55 -18.04
CA GLY A 49 -8.31 4.35 -18.13
C GLY A 49 -9.27 4.09 -16.97
N ASP A 50 -9.73 2.85 -16.82
CA ASP A 50 -10.64 2.44 -15.74
C ASP A 50 -9.89 1.77 -14.57
N GLU A 51 -8.58 1.55 -14.70
CA GLU A 51 -7.72 0.91 -13.71
C GLU A 51 -6.34 1.60 -13.69
N GLU A 52 -5.89 1.97 -12.49
CA GLU A 52 -4.56 2.49 -12.21
C GLU A 52 -3.86 1.59 -11.18
N ILE A 53 -2.71 1.04 -11.57
CA ILE A 53 -1.87 0.20 -10.71
C ILE A 53 -0.56 0.91 -10.42
N ILE A 54 -0.29 1.17 -9.16
CA ILE A 54 0.94 1.78 -8.67
C ILE A 54 1.72 0.73 -7.90
N THR A 55 2.96 0.47 -8.34
CA THR A 55 3.86 -0.47 -7.67
C THR A 55 5.18 0.19 -7.37
N TYR A 56 5.74 -0.08 -6.18
CA TYR A 56 7.08 0.37 -5.80
C TYR A 56 7.66 -0.50 -4.69
N HIS A 57 8.98 -0.43 -4.49
CA HIS A 57 9.67 -1.24 -3.49
C HIS A 57 10.18 -0.37 -2.34
N HIS A 58 10.01 -0.85 -1.11
CA HIS A 58 10.70 -0.34 0.06
C HIS A 58 12.06 -1.00 0.19
N VAL A 59 13.13 -0.23 0.07
CA VAL A 59 14.50 -0.71 0.21
C VAL A 59 15.20 -0.03 1.38
N CYS A 60 16.09 -0.76 2.03
CA CYS A 60 16.95 -0.17 3.06
C CYS A 60 17.95 0.78 2.40
N SER A 61 18.04 2.01 2.91
CA SER A 61 18.90 3.07 2.37
C SER A 61 20.41 2.82 2.52
N GLN A 62 20.81 1.84 3.34
CA GLN A 62 22.21 1.54 3.65
C GLN A 62 22.76 0.32 2.91
N CYS A 63 21.91 -0.63 2.52
CA CYS A 63 22.35 -1.89 1.92
C CYS A 63 21.49 -2.37 0.75
N ASP A 64 20.56 -1.53 0.28
CA ASP A 64 19.62 -1.79 -0.81
C ASP A 64 18.78 -3.07 -0.64
N HIS A 65 18.65 -3.53 0.61
CA HIS A 65 17.85 -4.70 0.94
C HIS A 65 16.36 -4.42 0.70
N VAL A 66 15.70 -5.23 -0.14
CA VAL A 66 14.26 -5.12 -0.43
C VAL A 66 13.45 -5.64 0.76
N ILE A 67 12.86 -4.70 1.51
CA ILE A 67 12.05 -4.96 2.70
C ILE A 67 10.67 -5.47 2.29
N ALA A 68 9.96 -4.69 1.47
CA ALA A 68 8.61 -5.00 1.03
C ALA A 68 8.37 -4.43 -0.37
N GLU A 69 7.46 -5.05 -1.10
CA GLU A 69 6.86 -4.49 -2.31
C GLU A 69 5.49 -3.94 -1.92
N HIS A 70 5.16 -2.79 -2.49
CA HIS A 70 3.92 -2.10 -2.27
C HIS A 70 3.17 -2.07 -3.60
N GLU A 71 1.97 -2.60 -3.57
CA GLU A 71 1.03 -2.55 -4.67
C GLU A 71 -0.21 -1.78 -4.21
N HIS A 72 -0.60 -0.80 -4.99
CA HIS A 72 -1.83 -0.04 -4.82
C HIS A 72 -2.59 -0.07 -6.13
N THR A 73 -3.80 -0.61 -6.10
CA THR A 73 -4.69 -0.74 -7.24
C THR A 73 -5.90 0.14 -7.01
N PHE A 74 -6.10 1.07 -7.93
CA PHE A 74 -7.32 1.85 -8.06
C PHE A 74 -8.06 1.36 -9.30
N ARG A 75 -9.36 1.13 -9.18
CA ARG A 75 -10.19 0.78 -10.34
C ARG A 75 -11.59 1.33 -10.20
N ILE A 76 -12.21 1.63 -11.32
CA ILE A 76 -13.59 2.09 -11.41
C ILE A 76 -14.43 0.93 -11.92
N GLU A 77 -15.29 0.39 -11.07
CA GLU A 77 -16.28 -0.61 -11.44
C GLU A 77 -17.67 0.03 -11.37
N GLU A 78 -18.31 0.19 -12.53
CA GLU A 78 -19.65 0.77 -12.69
C GLU A 78 -19.79 2.18 -12.08
N GLU A 79 -20.33 2.26 -10.86
CA GLU A 79 -20.59 3.49 -10.10
C GLU A 79 -19.73 3.58 -8.82
N PHE A 80 -18.71 2.72 -8.69
CA PHE A 80 -17.85 2.65 -7.52
C PHE A 80 -16.37 2.77 -7.89
N GLN A 81 -15.66 3.53 -7.07
CA GLN A 81 -14.21 3.53 -6.99
C GLN A 81 -13.79 2.45 -5.99
N ILE A 82 -12.91 1.56 -6.41
CA ILE A 82 -12.36 0.49 -5.59
C ILE A 82 -10.87 0.76 -5.41
N TYR A 83 -10.45 0.81 -4.15
CA TYR A 83 -9.07 0.99 -3.74
C TYR A 83 -8.62 -0.29 -3.03
N SER A 84 -7.55 -0.89 -3.51
CA SER A 84 -6.90 -2.02 -2.85
C SER A 84 -5.44 -1.69 -2.65
N MET A 85 -4.92 -2.01 -1.48
CA MET A 85 -3.51 -1.88 -1.15
C MET A 85 -3.01 -3.19 -0.57
N SER A 86 -1.89 -3.68 -1.09
CA SER A 86 -1.21 -4.84 -0.56
C SER A 86 0.29 -4.54 -0.37
N CYS A 87 0.74 -4.58 0.88
CA CYS A 87 2.14 -4.42 1.22
C CYS A 87 2.46 -5.11 2.55
N MET A 88 3.52 -5.91 2.58
CA MET A 88 3.96 -6.58 3.82
C MET A 88 4.35 -5.58 4.92
N LEU A 89 4.88 -4.40 4.55
CA LEU A 89 5.24 -3.34 5.49
C LEU A 89 4.05 -2.41 5.79
N CYS A 90 3.40 -1.87 4.75
CA CYS A 90 2.38 -0.83 4.89
C CYS A 90 1.03 -1.39 5.36
N GLY A 91 0.73 -2.63 4.99
CA GLY A 91 -0.51 -3.31 5.33
C GLY A 91 -1.32 -3.77 4.14
N SER A 92 -2.42 -4.44 4.45
CA SER A 92 -3.50 -4.73 3.51
C SER A 92 -4.72 -3.88 3.87
N ALA A 93 -5.33 -3.27 2.86
CA ALA A 93 -6.61 -2.57 2.99
C ALA A 93 -7.40 -2.65 1.69
N GLU A 94 -8.72 -2.61 1.84
CA GLU A 94 -9.67 -2.53 0.73
C GLU A 94 -10.74 -1.51 1.09
N ASP A 95 -10.95 -0.52 0.23
CA ASP A 95 -11.96 0.50 0.39
C ASP A 95 -12.75 0.66 -0.91
N GLN A 96 -14.02 1.04 -0.78
CA GLN A 96 -14.87 1.31 -1.92
C GLN A 96 -15.70 2.57 -1.66
N ARG A 97 -15.79 3.44 -2.68
CA ARG A 97 -16.50 4.72 -2.60
C ARG A 97 -17.43 4.89 -3.79
N SER A 98 -18.66 5.33 -3.55
CA SER A 98 -19.57 5.65 -4.66
C SER A 98 -19.10 6.91 -5.39
N ILE A 99 -19.12 6.89 -6.73
CA ILE A 99 -18.88 8.10 -7.54
C ILE A 99 -20.13 8.98 -7.63
N MET A 100 -21.27 8.46 -7.19
CA MET A 100 -22.55 9.14 -7.27
C MET A 100 -22.64 10.32 -6.29
N PRO A 101 -23.35 11.41 -6.65
CA PRO A 101 -23.57 12.55 -5.74
C PRO A 101 -24.30 12.17 -4.44
N ILE A 102 -25.03 11.05 -4.46
CA ILE A 102 -25.72 10.46 -3.33
C ILE A 102 -25.32 8.99 -3.31
N ASP A 103 -24.66 8.54 -2.23
CA ASP A 103 -24.25 7.14 -2.10
C ASP A 103 -25.49 6.24 -2.13
N PRO A 104 -25.63 5.33 -3.12
CA PRO A 104 -26.80 4.46 -3.26
C PRO A 104 -26.95 3.47 -2.10
N ARG A 105 -25.93 3.30 -1.24
CA ARG A 105 -26.00 2.49 -0.01
C ARG A 105 -26.63 3.27 1.16
N GLY A 106 -26.84 4.58 1.01
CA GLY A 106 -27.48 5.45 1.99
C GLY A 106 -26.68 5.57 3.30
N PRO A 107 -27.04 6.49 4.21
CA PRO A 107 -26.59 6.39 5.59
C PRO A 107 -27.19 5.12 6.20
N ALA A 108 -26.39 4.34 6.92
CA ALA A 108 -26.94 3.42 7.91
C ALA A 108 -27.73 4.28 8.91
N MET A 109 -29.05 4.20 8.85
CA MET A 109 -29.95 4.83 9.84
C MET A 109 -29.91 4.05 11.15
#